data_AF-A0A4R4QCE5-F1
#
_entry.id   AF-A0A4R4QCE5-F1
#
_cell.length_a   1.000
_cell.length_b   1.000
_cell.length_c   1.000
_cell.angle_alpha   90.00
_cell.angle_beta   90.00
_cell.angle_gamma   90.00
#
_symmetry.space_group_name_H-M   'P 1'
#
loop_
_entity.id
_entity.type
_entity.pdbx_description
1 polymer ?
#
loop_
_entity_poly.entity_id
_entity_poly.type
_entity_poly.pdbx_seq_one_letter_code
_entity_poly.pdbx_strand_id
1 'polypeptide(L)' 'MSCFRYYVTFFHTTADGVQVEYFEYQPASPIRGYDDIAKLTDLIRGWGRKQVTVLGFSPLADEE' A
#
# COMPACT_ATOMS: atom_id res chain seq x y z
N MET A 1 21.97 7.32 -1.22
CA MET A 1 20.65 7.41 -0.57
C MET A 1 19.84 6.22 -1.06
N SER A 2 19.50 5.27 -0.20
CA SER A 2 18.62 4.17 -0.61
C SER A 2 17.22 4.72 -0.81
N CYS A 3 16.72 4.66 -2.05
CA CYS A 3 15.34 5.00 -2.37
C CYS A 3 14.47 3.78 -2.06
N PHE A 4 13.75 3.79 -0.94
CA PHE A 4 12.82 2.71 -0.65
C PHE A 4 11.56 2.90 -1.49
N ARG A 5 11.36 2.05 -2.49
CA ARG A 5 10.14 2.02 -3.29
C ARG A 5 9.46 0.67 -3.14
N TYR A 6 8.14 0.70 -2.97
CA TYR A 6 7.33 -0.50 -2.79
C TYR A 6 6.14 -0.47 -3.72
N TYR A 7 5.77 -1.64 -4.22
CA TYR A 7 4.48 -1.88 -4.82
C TYR A 7 3.53 -2.38 -3.73
N VAL A 8 2.52 -1.58 -3.38
CA VAL A 8 1.54 -1.90 -2.33
C VAL A 8 0.27 -2.39 -3.00
N THR A 9 -0.19 -3.59 -2.65
CA THR A 9 -1.46 -4.16 -3.14
C THR A 9 -2.47 -4.21 -2.01
N PHE A 10 -3.72 -3.83 -2.29
CA PHE A 10 -4.80 -3.83 -1.31
C PHE A 10 -6.13 -4.21 -1.96
N PHE A 11 -7.07 -4.72 -1.16
CA PHE A 11 -8.47 -4.79 -1.56
C PHE A 11 -9.31 -3.74 -0.85
N HIS A 12 -10.40 -3.34 -1.48
CA HIS A 12 -11.44 -2.51 -0.90
C HIS A 12 -12.80 -2.88 -1.48
N THR A 13 -13.87 -2.54 -0.77
CA THR A 13 -15.24 -2.85 -1.20
C THR A 13 -15.85 -1.65 -1.91
N THR A 14 -16.34 -1.90 -3.12
CA THR A 14 -17.10 -0.95 -3.94
C THR A 14 -18.58 -1.35 -4.01
N ALA A 15 -19.40 -0.54 -4.67
CA ALA A 15 -20.79 -0.89 -4.97
C ALA A 15 -20.91 -2.17 -5.82
N ASP A 16 -19.90 -2.45 -6.64
CA ASP A 16 -19.86 -3.60 -7.56
C ASP A 16 -19.18 -4.83 -6.94
N GLY A 17 -18.79 -4.75 -5.66
CA GLY A 17 -18.12 -5.82 -4.93
C GLY A 17 -16.67 -5.51 -4.55
N VAL A 18 -15.91 -6.55 -4.21
CA VAL A 18 -14.51 -6.44 -3.79
C VAL A 18 -13.64 -6.16 -5.01
N GLN A 19 -12.84 -5.10 -4.95
CA GLN A 19 -11.84 -4.76 -5.96
C GLN A 19 -10.44 -4.83 -5.37
N VAL A 20 -9.47 -5.21 -6.20
CA VAL A 20 -8.05 -5.22 -5.87
C VAL A 20 -7.37 -4.10 -6.64
N GLU A 21 -6.64 -3.25 -5.93
CA GLU A 21 -5.89 -2.12 -6.47
C GLU A 21 -4.44 -2.17 -5.99
N TYR A 22 -3.57 -1.46 -6.69
CA TYR A 22 -2.17 -1.33 -6.33
C TYR A 22 -1.68 0.10 -6.55
N PHE A 23 -0.61 0.47 -5.86
CA PHE A 23 0.08 1.73 -6.08
C PHE A 23 1.56 1.65 -5.67
N GLU A 24 2.37 2.54 -6.22
CA GLU A 24 3.75 2.72 -5.81
C GLU A 24 3.83 3.62 -4.58
N TYR A 25 4.59 3.19 -3.58
CA TYR A 25 4.78 3.90 -2.33
C TYR A 25 6.26 4.10 -2.04
N GLN A 26 6.65 5.35 -1.80
CA GLN A 26 8.03 5.74 -1.51
C GLN A 26 8.12 6.38 -0.11
N PRO A 27 8.27 5.58 0.96
CA PRO A 27 8.40 6.10 2.31
C PRO A 27 9.82 6.63 2.59
N ALA A 28 9.92 7.53 3.58
CA ALA A 28 11.21 8.03 4.08
C ALA A 28 12.05 6.97 4.82
N SER A 29 11.42 5.89 5.27
CA SER A 29 12.04 4.77 5.96
C SER A 29 11.52 3.44 5.42
N PRO A 30 12.27 2.33 5.50
CA PRO A 30 11.78 1.02 5.09
C PRO A 30 10.49 0.64 5.83
N ILE A 31 9.63 -0.12 5.16
CA ILE A 31 8.46 -0.74 5.80
C ILE A 31 8.97 -1.87 6.72
N ARG A 32 8.63 -1.83 8.00
CA ARG A 32 9.16 -2.75 9.03
C ARG A 32 8.13 -3.70 9.64
N GLY A 33 6.83 -3.52 9.36
CA GLY A 33 5.80 -4.46 9.83
C GLY A 33 4.43 -3.84 10.04
N TYR A 34 3.71 -4.33 11.06
CA TYR A 34 2.29 -4.05 11.29
C TYR A 34 1.94 -2.55 11.41
N ASP A 35 2.78 -1.74 12.04
CA ASP A 35 2.52 -0.30 12.19
C ASP A 35 2.47 0.43 10.84
N ASP A 36 3.31 0.00 9.89
CA ASP A 36 3.33 0.58 8.55
C ASP A 36 2.12 0.11 7.73
N ILE A 37 1.63 -1.12 7.96
CA ILE A 37 0.37 -1.61 7.38
C ILE A 37 -0.81 -0.76 7.85
N ALA A 38 -0.87 -0.38 9.13
CA ALA A 38 -1.91 0.49 9.66
C ALA A 38 -1.88 1.88 8.99
N LYS A 39 -0.69 2.49 8.89
CA LYS A 39 -0.50 3.77 8.19
C LYS A 39 -0.91 3.71 6.72
N LEU A 40 -0.54 2.65 6.01
CA LEU A 40 -0.93 2.43 4.62
C LEU A 40 -2.46 2.28 4.50
N THR A 41 -3.07 1.52 5.40
CA THR A 41 -4.53 1.34 5.42
C THR A 41 -5.24 2.68 5.62
N ASP A 42 -4.76 3.51 6.55
CA ASP A 42 -5.35 4.83 6.82
C ASP A 42 -5.12 5.83 5.68
N LEU A 43 -3.94 5.80 5.05
CA LEU A 43 -3.65 6.56 3.83
C LEU A 43 -4.67 6.24 2.72
N ILE A 44 -4.87 4.94 2.43
CA ILE A 44 -5.77 4.48 1.37
C ILE A 44 -7.23 4.83 1.70
N ARG A 45 -7.63 4.75 2.98
CA ARG A 45 -8.93 5.25 3.44
C ARG A 45 -9.11 6.75 3.21
N GLY A 46 -8.03 7.52 3.34
CA GLY A 46 -7.99 8.94 2.99
C GLY A 46 -8.33 9.25 1.53
N TRP A 47 -8.18 8.28 0.62
CA TRP A 47 -8.61 8.40 -0.78
C TRP A 47 -10.09 8.08 -1.01
N GLY A 48 -10.85 7.86 0.06
CA GLY A 48 -12.28 7.53 0.01
C GLY A 48 -12.57 6.03 -0.14
N ARG A 49 -11.54 5.16 -0.06
CA ARG A 49 -11.73 3.71 -0.10
C ARG A 49 -12.28 3.20 1.23
N LYS A 50 -13.30 2.34 1.18
CA LYS A 50 -13.94 1.75 2.37
C LYS A 50 -13.57 0.27 2.49
N GLN A 51 -13.53 -0.24 3.72
CA GLN A 51 -13.19 -1.65 4.01
C GLN A 51 -11.86 -2.08 3.37
N VAL A 52 -10.85 -1.23 3.53
CA VAL A 52 -9.51 -1.46 2.98
C VAL A 52 -8.78 -2.54 3.77
N THR A 53 -8.12 -3.45 3.08
CA THR A 53 -7.12 -4.36 3.65
C THR A 53 -5.91 -4.42 2.73
N VAL A 54 -4.73 -4.11 3.28
CA VAL A 54 -3.45 -4.26 2.59
C VAL A 54 -3.10 -5.75 2.52
N LEU A 55 -2.88 -6.25 1.30
CA LEU A 55 -2.52 -7.65 1.05
C LEU A 55 -1.01 -7.88 1.18
N GLY A 56 -0.21 -6.89 0.78
CA GLY A 56 1.23 -6.97 0.84
C GLY A 56 1.92 -5.79 0.19
N PHE A 57 3.23 -5.74 0.37
CA PHE A 57 4.13 -4.78 -0.24
C PHE A 57 5.37 -5.52 -0.75
N SER A 58 5.76 -5.25 -1.99
CA SER A 58 6.97 -5.81 -2.59
C SER A 58 7.95 -4.69 -2.89
N PRO A 59 9.22 -4.79 -2.50
CA PRO A 59 10.23 -3.82 -2.91
C PRO A 59 10.25 -3.73 -4.43
N LEU A 60 10.15 -2.52 -4.97
CA LEU A 60 10.49 -2.25 -6.36
C LEU A 60 12.01 -2.21 -6.38
N ALA A 61 12.64 -3.20 -7.00
CA ALA A 61 14.06 -3.10 -7.30
C ALA A 61 14.26 -1.84 -8.15
N ASP A 62 15.28 -1.04 -7.83
CA ASP A 62 15.73 -0.03 -8.78
C ASP A 62 16.13 -0.81 -10.04
N GLU A 63 15.48 -0.53 -11.19
CA GLU A 63 16.02 -0.98 -12.47
C GLU A 63 17.41 -0.35 -12.59
N GLU A 64 18.46 -1.19 -12.56
CA GLU A 64 19.87 -0.78 -12.72
C GLU A 64 20.10 0.01 -14.02
#